data_AF-A0A920MP94-F1
#
_entry.id   AF-A0A920MP94-F1
#
_cell.length_a   1.000
_cell.length_b   1.000
_cell.length_c   1.000
_cell.angle_alpha   90.00
_cell.angle_beta   90.00
_cell.angle_gamma   90.00
#
_symmetry.space_group_name_H-M   'P 1'
#
loop_
_entity.id
_entity.type
_entity.pdbx_description
1 polymer ?
#
loop_
_entity_poly.entity_id
_entity_poly.type
_entity_poly.pdbx_seq_one_letter_code
_entity_poly.pdbx_strand_id
1 'polypeptide(L)'
;MTIYEQPTQIAELDLDIPFNDHLIGESYFFKNKKINKPMDFSGKNYMSLVEQHNFLIQLIFPEISNSKSQLQLTESDYKFLLREMSMLPRESEFPKYGEDYYDSYCKFFLYGNSKERMPEHVRIFNKVGLAYGFLLDNAYIVDLENKVEFFLSAVIYSNSNGVLNDDSYDYDTLTIPFLAEIGRAIYEYELERDREFDPDLSHLDRIES
;
A
#
# COMPACT_ATOMS: atom_id res chain seq x y z
N MET A 1 15.04 26.31 -11.23
CA MET A 1 14.15 27.38 -10.75
C MET A 1 13.38 26.78 -9.58
N THR A 2 13.58 27.27 -8.36
CA THR A 2 12.82 26.80 -7.20
C THR A 2 11.43 27.42 -7.27
N ILE A 3 10.41 26.59 -7.51
CA ILE A 3 9.03 27.06 -7.73
C ILE A 3 8.35 27.39 -6.40
N TYR A 4 8.81 26.77 -5.31
CA TYR A 4 8.35 27.00 -3.94
C TYR A 4 9.40 26.51 -2.94
N GLU A 5 9.64 27.28 -1.87
CA GLU A 5 10.53 26.88 -0.76
C GLU A 5 9.84 27.27 0.56
N GLN A 6 9.74 26.32 1.48
CA GLN A 6 9.22 26.53 2.82
C GLN A 6 10.20 25.97 3.85
N PRO A 7 10.53 26.71 4.92
CA PRO A 7 11.32 26.19 6.03
C PRO A 7 10.65 24.98 6.69
N THR A 8 11.45 24.03 7.19
CA THR A 8 10.95 22.92 8.01
C THR A 8 10.14 23.46 9.18
N GLN A 9 8.92 22.95 9.35
CA GLN A 9 8.08 23.23 10.50
C GLN A 9 8.02 21.97 11.38
N ILE A 10 8.04 22.18 12.69
CA ILE A 10 7.84 21.12 13.68
C ILE A 10 6.43 21.32 14.23
N ALA A 11 5.58 20.31 14.08
CA ALA A 11 4.27 20.32 14.71
C ALA A 11 4.43 20.00 16.21
N GLU A 12 3.84 20.82 17.07
CA GLU A 12 3.65 20.50 18.49
C GLU A 12 2.32 19.75 18.64
N LEU A 13 2.35 18.45 18.30
CA LEU A 13 1.22 17.55 18.52
C LEU A 13 1.63 16.52 19.56
N ASP A 14 0.86 16.41 20.64
CA ASP A 14 1.02 15.31 21.59
C ASP A 14 0.32 14.09 20.99
N LEU A 15 1.13 13.12 20.54
CA LEU A 15 0.62 11.89 19.93
C LEU A 15 0.60 10.80 20.99
N ASP A 16 -0.59 10.24 21.22
CA ASP A 16 -0.73 9.06 22.05
C ASP A 16 0.10 7.92 21.47
N ILE A 17 0.96 7.35 22.30
CA ILE A 17 1.72 6.16 21.96
C ILE A 17 0.80 4.94 22.14
N PRO A 18 0.48 4.19 21.08
CA PRO A 18 -0.51 3.11 21.17
C PRO A 18 -0.02 1.92 22.00
N PHE A 19 1.29 1.78 22.18
CA PHE A 19 1.91 0.65 22.87
C PHE A 19 3.04 1.10 23.77
N ASN A 20 3.06 0.62 25.01
CA ASN A 20 4.26 0.66 25.83
C ASN A 20 5.12 -0.58 25.52
N ASP A 21 6.43 -0.40 25.37
CA ASP A 21 7.40 -1.48 25.19
C ASP A 21 7.12 -2.42 23.99
N HIS A 22 6.87 -1.85 22.80
CA HIS A 22 6.69 -2.63 21.57
C HIS A 22 8.05 -3.12 21.01
N LEU A 23 8.55 -4.22 21.55
CA LEU A 23 9.87 -4.77 21.22
C LEU A 23 9.83 -5.76 20.06
N ILE A 24 10.65 -5.53 19.02
CA ILE A 24 10.74 -6.38 17.82
C ILE A 24 12.18 -6.77 17.52
N GLY A 25 12.37 -8.00 17.02
CA GLY A 25 13.65 -8.56 16.65
C GLY A 25 14.50 -8.96 17.87
N GLU A 26 15.65 -9.57 17.61
CA GLU A 26 16.61 -9.98 18.63
C GLU A 26 17.72 -8.94 18.81
N SER A 27 18.07 -8.27 17.71
CA SER A 27 19.10 -7.23 17.68
C SER A 27 18.83 -6.25 16.54
N TYR A 28 19.49 -5.10 16.54
CA TYR A 28 19.37 -4.15 15.44
C TYR A 28 20.65 -3.34 15.24
N PHE A 29 20.83 -2.81 14.04
CA PHE A 29 21.88 -1.83 13.77
C PHE A 29 21.39 -0.40 14.04
N PHE A 30 22.24 0.39 14.71
CA PHE A 30 22.08 1.82 14.87
C PHE A 30 23.42 2.50 14.66
N LYS A 31 23.50 3.41 13.67
CA LYS A 31 24.75 4.10 13.28
C LYS A 31 25.93 3.11 13.10
N ASN A 32 25.68 2.05 12.33
CA ASN A 32 26.64 0.96 12.03
C ASN A 32 27.13 0.17 13.25
N LYS A 33 26.46 0.25 14.40
CA LYS A 33 26.74 -0.57 15.57
C LYS A 33 25.59 -1.53 15.82
N LYS A 34 25.93 -2.82 16.00
CA LYS A 34 24.97 -3.84 16.42
C LYS A 34 24.62 -3.65 17.89
N ILE A 35 23.34 -3.51 18.17
CA ILE A 35 22.75 -3.43 19.50
C ILE A 35 22.11 -4.79 19.79
N ASN A 36 22.64 -5.52 20.77
CA ASN A 36 22.20 -6.88 21.12
C ASN A 36 21.00 -6.88 22.07
N LYS A 37 19.91 -6.23 21.65
CA LYS A 37 18.59 -6.30 22.27
C LYS A 37 17.53 -5.97 21.22
N PRO A 38 16.25 -6.34 21.46
CA PRO A 38 15.15 -5.92 20.60
C PRO A 38 15.10 -4.41 20.39
N MET A 39 14.61 -3.99 19.22
CA MET A 39 14.35 -2.58 18.93
C MET A 39 12.97 -2.20 19.48
N ASP A 40 12.89 -1.03 20.12
CA ASP A 40 11.63 -0.48 20.61
C ASP A 40 10.92 0.31 19.50
N PHE A 41 9.71 -0.14 19.14
CA PHE A 41 8.84 0.44 18.12
C PHE A 41 7.76 1.35 18.70
N SER A 42 7.71 1.54 20.02
CA SER A 42 6.67 2.36 20.67
C SER A 42 6.60 3.79 20.10
N GLY A 43 7.74 4.37 19.71
CA GLY A 43 7.82 5.69 19.10
C GLY A 43 7.75 5.74 17.56
N LYS A 44 7.39 4.63 16.89
CA LYS A 44 7.28 4.57 15.42
C LYS A 44 5.86 4.92 14.98
N ASN A 45 5.73 5.44 13.75
CA ASN A 45 4.42 5.69 13.14
C ASN A 45 3.62 4.39 13.09
N TYR A 46 2.35 4.46 13.49
CA TYR A 46 1.46 3.32 13.56
C TYR A 46 0.09 3.69 12.97
N MET A 47 -0.49 2.76 12.23
CA MET A 47 -1.88 2.80 11.79
C MET A 47 -2.36 1.35 11.73
N SER A 48 -3.46 1.01 12.39
CA SER A 48 -3.92 -0.39 12.42
C SER A 48 -4.35 -0.84 11.02
N LEU A 49 -4.28 -2.14 10.74
CA LEU A 49 -4.70 -2.68 9.44
C LEU A 49 -6.17 -2.37 9.14
N VAL A 50 -7.03 -2.42 10.15
CA VAL A 50 -8.47 -2.11 10.01
C VAL A 50 -8.68 -0.63 9.68
N GLU A 51 -7.95 0.28 10.33
CA GLU A 51 -8.03 1.71 10.00
C GLU A 51 -7.53 1.99 8.58
N GLN A 52 -6.42 1.37 8.16
CA GLN A 52 -5.89 1.50 6.80
C GLN A 52 -6.90 1.01 5.75
N HIS A 53 -7.50 -0.16 5.99
CA HIS A 53 -8.52 -0.74 5.12
C HIS A 53 -9.75 0.17 5.00
N ASN A 54 -10.29 0.63 6.13
CA ASN A 54 -11.45 1.52 6.14
C ASN A 54 -11.14 2.89 5.55
N PHE A 55 -9.93 3.42 5.75
CA PHE A 55 -9.50 4.66 5.14
C PHE A 55 -9.44 4.56 3.61
N LEU A 56 -8.97 3.44 3.08
CA LEU A 56 -8.98 3.19 1.65
C LEU A 56 -10.40 3.12 1.09
N ILE A 57 -11.33 2.43 1.77
CA ILE A 57 -12.75 2.41 1.38
C ILE A 57 -13.32 3.83 1.33
N GLN A 58 -13.04 4.66 2.34
CA GLN A 58 -13.49 6.06 2.37
C GLN A 58 -12.89 6.91 1.25
N LEU A 59 -11.66 6.59 0.82
CA LEU A 59 -10.99 7.31 -0.27
C LEU A 59 -11.55 6.90 -1.64
N ILE A 60 -11.83 5.61 -1.85
CA ILE A 60 -12.41 5.10 -3.10
C ILE A 60 -13.89 5.48 -3.23
N PHE A 61 -14.66 5.36 -2.14
CA PHE A 61 -16.11 5.58 -2.09
C PHE A 61 -16.49 6.65 -1.04
N PRO A 62 -16.15 7.93 -1.27
CA PRO A 62 -16.38 9.00 -0.30
C PRO A 62 -17.87 9.21 0.03
N GLU A 63 -18.78 8.86 -0.87
CA GLU A 63 -20.23 8.93 -0.67
C GLU A 63 -20.78 7.91 0.33
N ILE A 64 -20.06 6.82 0.60
CA ILE A 64 -20.47 5.80 1.59
C ILE A 64 -20.10 6.23 3.02
N SER A 65 -19.12 7.13 3.17
CA SER A 65 -18.72 7.65 4.47
C SER A 65 -19.77 8.63 5.01
N ASN A 66 -20.18 8.46 6.27
CA ASN A 66 -21.05 9.42 6.94
C ASN A 66 -20.36 10.80 7.00
N SER A 67 -21.13 11.89 6.98
CA SER A 67 -20.58 13.27 6.90
C SER A 67 -19.54 13.65 7.97
N LYS A 68 -19.50 12.94 9.11
CA LYS A 68 -18.51 13.14 10.18
C LYS A 68 -17.15 12.47 9.92
N SER A 69 -17.08 11.53 8.99
CA SER A 69 -15.89 10.76 8.61
C SER A 69 -15.47 10.98 7.15
N GLN A 70 -16.07 11.95 6.45
CA GLN A 70 -15.64 12.30 5.10
C GLN A 70 -14.34 13.10 5.14
N LEU A 71 -13.41 12.74 4.26
CA LEU A 71 -12.18 13.51 4.08
C LEU A 71 -12.51 14.86 3.46
N GLN A 72 -11.91 15.92 3.98
CA GLN A 72 -12.06 17.29 3.47
C GLN A 72 -11.17 17.49 2.24
N LEU A 73 -11.44 16.74 1.19
CA LEU A 73 -10.72 16.74 -0.07
C LEU A 73 -11.60 17.33 -1.17
N THR A 74 -10.98 18.12 -2.04
CA THR A 74 -11.64 18.60 -3.26
C THR A 74 -11.75 17.47 -4.29
N GLU A 75 -12.61 17.64 -5.29
CA GLU A 75 -12.69 16.68 -6.41
C GLU A 75 -11.34 16.48 -7.11
N SER A 76 -10.56 17.57 -7.26
CA SER A 76 -9.20 17.49 -7.80
C SER A 76 -8.24 16.71 -6.92
N ASP A 77 -8.40 16.76 -5.60
CA ASP A 77 -7.55 15.98 -4.68
C ASP A 77 -7.87 14.48 -4.79
N TYR A 78 -9.15 14.10 -4.83
CA TYR A 78 -9.55 12.71 -5.05
C TYR A 78 -9.01 12.17 -6.37
N LYS A 79 -9.21 12.93 -7.46
CA LYS A 79 -8.72 12.55 -8.79
C LYS A 79 -7.20 12.37 -8.82
N PHE A 80 -6.47 13.32 -8.22
CA PHE A 80 -5.02 13.23 -8.08
C PHE A 80 -4.62 11.96 -7.32
N LEU A 81 -5.18 11.74 -6.12
CA LEU A 81 -4.85 10.60 -5.28
C LEU A 81 -5.13 9.27 -6.00
N LEU A 82 -6.31 9.09 -6.57
CA LEU A 82 -6.70 7.85 -7.25
C LEU A 82 -5.84 7.58 -8.49
N ARG A 83 -5.49 8.62 -9.25
CA ARG A 83 -4.57 8.50 -10.38
C ARG A 83 -3.20 8.01 -9.90
N GLU A 84 -2.59 8.69 -8.93
CA GLU A 84 -1.25 8.31 -8.45
C GLU A 84 -1.24 6.93 -7.78
N MET A 85 -2.31 6.56 -7.09
CA MET A 85 -2.43 5.26 -6.44
C MET A 85 -2.57 4.09 -7.42
N SER A 86 -3.09 4.33 -8.63
CA SER A 86 -3.27 3.29 -9.65
C SER A 86 -2.18 3.27 -10.72
N MET A 87 -1.47 4.39 -10.90
CA MET A 87 -0.46 4.58 -11.94
C MET A 87 0.62 3.49 -11.91
N LEU A 88 0.90 2.92 -13.08
CA LEU A 88 2.04 2.04 -13.31
C LEU A 88 3.29 2.88 -13.60
N PRO A 89 4.51 2.41 -13.27
CA PRO A 89 5.73 3.16 -13.56
C PRO A 89 5.87 3.63 -15.02
N ARG A 90 5.40 2.81 -15.98
CA ARG A 90 5.42 3.15 -17.42
C ARG A 90 4.48 4.31 -17.79
N GLU A 91 3.47 4.58 -16.98
CA GLU A 91 2.47 5.64 -17.18
C GLU A 91 2.92 6.98 -16.58
N SER A 92 4.01 6.98 -15.81
CA SER A 92 4.54 8.21 -15.21
C SER A 92 5.34 9.04 -16.21
N GLU A 93 4.89 10.27 -16.43
CA GLU A 93 5.61 11.25 -17.25
C GLU A 93 6.77 11.91 -16.49
N PHE A 94 6.59 12.17 -15.18
CA PHE A 94 7.59 12.77 -14.33
C PHE A 94 7.45 12.35 -12.84
N PRO A 95 8.48 11.75 -12.22
CA PRO A 95 9.72 11.31 -12.86
C PRO A 95 9.47 10.15 -13.84
N LYS A 96 10.16 10.16 -14.97
CA LYS A 96 10.09 9.06 -15.93
C LYS A 96 10.93 7.89 -15.42
N TYR A 97 10.30 6.74 -15.20
CA TYR A 97 10.99 5.53 -14.74
C TYR A 97 11.57 4.72 -15.91
N GLY A 98 12.74 4.12 -15.68
CA GLY A 98 13.40 3.22 -16.63
C GLY A 98 12.96 1.76 -16.52
N GLU A 99 13.63 0.87 -17.25
CA GLU A 99 13.30 -0.57 -17.31
C GLU A 99 13.41 -1.32 -15.98
N ASP A 100 14.12 -0.76 -15.00
CA ASP A 100 14.21 -1.31 -13.64
C ASP A 100 12.88 -1.27 -12.89
N TYR A 101 11.92 -0.44 -13.35
CA TYR A 101 10.59 -0.28 -12.77
C TYR A 101 9.53 -0.89 -13.70
N TYR A 102 9.27 -2.17 -13.51
CA TYR A 102 8.22 -2.91 -14.19
C TYR A 102 6.82 -2.55 -13.65
N ASP A 103 5.77 -2.93 -14.37
CA ASP A 103 4.38 -2.57 -14.00
C ASP A 103 4.02 -2.97 -12.57
N SER A 104 4.43 -4.17 -12.14
CA SER A 104 4.12 -4.67 -10.79
C SER A 104 4.98 -4.09 -9.68
N TYR A 105 5.88 -3.14 -9.96
CA TYR A 105 6.70 -2.49 -8.94
C TYR A 105 5.79 -1.79 -7.92
N CYS A 106 5.84 -2.25 -6.66
CA CYS A 106 4.91 -1.85 -5.59
C CYS A 106 3.42 -2.21 -5.83
N LYS A 107 3.12 -3.20 -6.67
CA LYS A 107 1.78 -3.79 -6.86
C LYS A 107 1.83 -5.28 -6.51
N PHE A 108 1.94 -5.58 -5.21
CA PHE A 108 2.36 -6.92 -4.77
C PHE A 108 1.23 -7.95 -4.86
N PHE A 109 -0.01 -7.55 -4.59
CA PHE A 109 -1.15 -8.43 -4.85
C PHE A 109 -1.24 -8.80 -6.33
N LEU A 110 -1.59 -10.04 -6.61
CA LEU A 110 -1.66 -10.68 -7.94
C LEU A 110 -0.30 -10.91 -8.62
N TYR A 111 0.55 -9.89 -8.66
CA TYR A 111 1.72 -9.86 -9.55
C TYR A 111 3.07 -9.93 -8.83
N GLY A 112 3.14 -9.68 -7.52
CA GLY A 112 4.38 -9.72 -6.76
C GLY A 112 5.45 -8.79 -7.35
N ASN A 113 6.61 -9.37 -7.70
CA ASN A 113 7.70 -8.68 -8.41
C ASN A 113 7.83 -9.14 -9.88
N SER A 114 6.72 -9.55 -10.51
CA SER A 114 6.72 -9.98 -11.89
C SER A 114 7.13 -8.86 -12.83
N LYS A 115 8.10 -9.14 -13.71
CA LYS A 115 8.50 -8.22 -14.78
C LYS A 115 7.59 -8.30 -16.01
N GLU A 116 6.59 -9.18 -15.97
CA GLU A 116 5.60 -9.27 -17.03
C GLU A 116 4.70 -8.05 -17.06
N ARG A 117 4.17 -7.78 -18.25
CA ARG A 117 3.27 -6.67 -18.47
C ARG A 117 1.95 -6.94 -17.77
N MET A 118 1.50 -6.03 -16.91
CA MET A 118 0.16 -6.10 -16.33
C MET A 118 -0.89 -5.88 -17.43
N PRO A 119 -2.00 -6.65 -17.43
CA PRO A 119 -3.13 -6.43 -18.33
C PRO A 119 -3.72 -5.02 -18.16
N GLU A 120 -4.11 -4.37 -19.26
CA GLU A 120 -4.65 -3.00 -19.23
C GLU A 120 -5.99 -2.91 -18.51
N HIS A 121 -6.78 -4.00 -18.52
CA HIS A 121 -8.07 -4.06 -17.84
C HIS A 121 -7.94 -4.21 -16.33
N VAL A 122 -6.75 -4.50 -15.78
CA VAL A 122 -6.53 -4.60 -14.33
C VAL A 122 -5.92 -3.31 -13.80
N ARG A 123 -6.55 -2.76 -12.75
CA ARG A 123 -6.07 -1.60 -11.99
C ARG A 123 -6.00 -1.94 -10.50
N ILE A 124 -4.91 -1.50 -9.87
CA ILE A 124 -4.66 -1.71 -8.43
C ILE A 124 -4.39 -0.36 -7.80
N PHE A 125 -5.34 0.13 -6.99
CA PHE A 125 -5.22 1.34 -6.21
C PHE A 125 -4.67 0.97 -4.84
N ASN A 126 -3.39 1.20 -4.59
CA ASN A 126 -2.79 0.72 -3.35
C ASN A 126 -1.81 1.68 -2.71
N LYS A 127 -1.49 1.35 -1.46
CA LYS A 127 -0.34 1.90 -0.75
C LYS A 127 0.41 0.77 -0.04
N VAL A 128 1.68 0.63 -0.37
CA VAL A 128 2.56 -0.39 0.22
C VAL A 128 3.42 0.16 1.37
N GLY A 129 3.87 -0.74 2.24
CA GLY A 129 4.90 -0.51 3.25
C GLY A 129 5.93 -1.63 3.21
N LEU A 130 7.22 -1.28 3.25
CA LEU A 130 8.32 -2.23 3.22
C LEU A 130 9.44 -1.74 4.15
N ALA A 131 9.44 -2.19 5.40
CA ALA A 131 10.43 -1.76 6.37
C ALA A 131 10.55 -2.76 7.53
N TYR A 132 11.76 -2.95 8.05
CA TYR A 132 12.00 -3.74 9.26
C TYR A 132 11.49 -5.19 9.21
N GLY A 133 11.38 -5.80 8.02
CA GLY A 133 10.79 -7.13 7.84
C GLY A 133 9.27 -7.14 7.70
N PHE A 134 8.61 -5.98 7.86
CA PHE A 134 7.20 -5.82 7.55
C PHE A 134 7.01 -5.53 6.06
N LEU A 135 6.16 -6.33 5.43
CA LEU A 135 5.57 -6.08 4.13
C LEU A 135 4.08 -5.81 4.33
N LEU A 136 3.60 -4.68 3.84
CA LEU A 136 2.20 -4.27 3.85
C LEU A 136 1.76 -3.91 2.43
N ASP A 137 0.56 -4.34 2.06
CA ASP A 137 -0.16 -3.84 0.90
C ASP A 137 -1.63 -3.65 1.28
N ASN A 138 -2.17 -2.46 0.95
CA ASN A 138 -3.56 -2.08 1.20
C ASN A 138 -4.14 -1.60 -0.12
N ALA A 139 -4.99 -2.41 -0.73
CA ALA A 139 -5.35 -2.29 -2.13
C ALA A 139 -6.85 -2.38 -2.37
N TYR A 140 -7.31 -1.62 -3.35
CA TYR A 140 -8.56 -1.82 -4.07
C TYR A 140 -8.20 -2.28 -5.49
N ILE A 141 -8.65 -3.47 -5.84
CA ILE A 141 -8.27 -4.18 -7.05
C ILE A 141 -9.49 -4.26 -7.95
N VAL A 142 -9.32 -3.87 -9.22
CA VAL A 142 -10.38 -3.84 -10.22
C VAL A 142 -9.92 -4.55 -11.49
N ASP A 143 -10.79 -5.38 -12.02
CA ASP A 143 -10.72 -5.94 -13.37
C ASP A 143 -11.95 -5.47 -14.16
N LEU A 144 -11.70 -4.57 -15.10
CA LEU A 144 -12.71 -3.92 -15.93
C LEU A 144 -13.35 -4.88 -16.93
N GLU A 145 -12.61 -5.91 -17.37
CA GLU A 145 -13.06 -6.86 -18.40
C GLU A 145 -13.95 -7.94 -17.78
N ASN A 146 -13.50 -8.52 -16.66
CA ASN A 146 -14.25 -9.56 -15.95
C ASN A 146 -15.26 -9.00 -14.94
N LYS A 147 -15.37 -7.67 -14.82
CA LYS A 147 -16.22 -6.99 -13.83
C LYS A 147 -16.00 -7.54 -12.42
N VAL A 148 -14.75 -7.52 -11.97
CA VAL A 148 -14.37 -7.90 -10.60
C VAL A 148 -13.84 -6.67 -9.88
N GLU A 149 -14.29 -6.46 -8.65
CA GLU A 149 -13.69 -5.48 -7.75
C GLU A 149 -13.66 -6.04 -6.32
N PHE A 150 -12.61 -5.72 -5.56
CA PHE A 150 -12.54 -6.02 -4.13
C PHE A 150 -11.46 -5.21 -3.42
N PHE A 151 -11.64 -5.04 -2.12
CA PHE A 151 -10.59 -4.54 -1.23
C PHE A 151 -9.83 -5.70 -0.61
N LEU A 152 -8.51 -5.57 -0.55
CA LEU A 152 -7.64 -6.52 0.12
C LEU A 152 -6.51 -5.78 0.83
N SER A 153 -6.31 -6.10 2.11
CA SER A 153 -5.25 -5.53 2.92
C SER A 153 -4.56 -6.62 3.71
N ALA A 154 -3.23 -6.61 3.73
CA ALA A 154 -2.44 -7.57 4.47
C ALA A 154 -1.18 -6.94 5.04
N VAL A 155 -0.74 -7.43 6.20
CA VAL A 155 0.57 -7.15 6.79
C VAL A 155 1.23 -8.48 7.11
N ILE A 156 2.45 -8.65 6.64
CA ILE A 156 3.26 -9.85 6.87
C ILE A 156 4.57 -9.40 7.49
N TYR A 157 4.94 -10.04 8.58
CA TYR A 157 6.25 -9.86 9.19
C TYR A 157 7.11 -11.09 8.95
N SER A 158 8.25 -10.92 8.30
CA SER A 158 9.28 -11.95 8.21
C SER A 158 10.66 -11.32 8.37
N ASN A 159 11.38 -11.80 9.39
CA ASN A 159 12.76 -11.45 9.62
C ASN A 159 13.51 -12.65 10.18
N SER A 160 13.86 -13.58 9.30
CA SER A 160 14.41 -14.90 9.66
C SER A 160 15.69 -14.85 10.48
N ASN A 161 16.52 -13.81 10.32
CA ASN A 161 17.78 -13.66 11.04
C ASN A 161 17.66 -12.93 12.39
N GLY A 162 16.48 -12.37 12.69
CA GLY A 162 16.20 -11.62 13.93
C GLY A 162 16.95 -10.29 14.07
N VAL A 163 17.64 -9.80 13.04
CA VAL A 163 18.40 -8.55 13.03
C VAL A 163 17.61 -7.49 12.26
N LEU A 164 17.38 -6.34 12.87
CA LEU A 164 16.77 -5.19 12.19
C LEU A 164 17.83 -4.21 11.70
N ASN A 165 17.53 -3.49 10.61
CA ASN A 165 18.41 -2.51 9.95
C ASN A 165 19.74 -3.10 9.43
N ASP A 166 19.77 -4.36 9.05
CA ASP A 166 20.91 -4.99 8.36
C ASP A 166 20.69 -5.13 6.85
N ASP A 167 19.58 -4.59 6.35
CA ASP A 167 19.12 -4.66 4.96
C ASP A 167 18.90 -6.09 4.43
N SER A 168 18.74 -7.07 5.33
CA SER A 168 18.50 -8.47 4.98
C SER A 168 17.14 -8.93 5.52
N TYR A 169 16.16 -9.04 4.63
CA TYR A 169 14.80 -9.47 4.97
C TYR A 169 14.27 -10.48 3.94
N ASP A 170 13.25 -11.25 4.32
CA ASP A 170 12.70 -12.34 3.51
C ASP A 170 11.66 -11.85 2.45
N TYR A 171 11.85 -10.64 1.91
CA TYR A 171 10.87 -10.00 1.03
C TYR A 171 10.69 -10.76 -0.28
N ASP A 172 11.78 -10.92 -1.03
CA ASP A 172 11.74 -11.53 -2.37
C ASP A 172 11.51 -13.04 -2.33
N THR A 173 11.91 -13.71 -1.23
CA THR A 173 11.86 -15.16 -1.10
C THR A 173 10.57 -15.67 -0.48
N LEU A 174 9.88 -14.85 0.33
CA LEU A 174 8.72 -15.30 1.09
C LEU A 174 7.55 -14.32 1.02
N THR A 175 7.70 -13.09 1.50
CA THR A 175 6.52 -12.25 1.79
C THR A 175 5.89 -11.64 0.53
N ILE A 176 6.67 -11.21 -0.46
CA ILE A 176 6.14 -10.72 -1.75
C ILE A 176 5.48 -11.86 -2.54
N PRO A 177 6.11 -13.04 -2.71
CA PRO A 177 5.45 -14.20 -3.31
C PRO A 177 4.15 -14.58 -2.61
N PHE A 178 4.12 -14.57 -1.26
CA PHE A 178 2.91 -14.87 -0.51
C PHE A 178 1.78 -13.86 -0.81
N LEU A 179 2.06 -12.55 -0.84
CA LEU A 179 1.05 -11.55 -1.20
C LEU A 179 0.51 -11.76 -2.62
N ALA A 180 1.37 -12.12 -3.57
CA ALA A 180 0.94 -12.42 -4.93
C ALA A 180 -0.02 -13.62 -4.97
N GLU A 181 0.33 -14.71 -4.29
CA GLU A 181 -0.49 -15.94 -4.23
C GLU A 181 -1.84 -15.71 -3.54
N ILE A 182 -1.86 -15.06 -2.36
CA ILE A 182 -3.13 -14.82 -1.66
C ILE A 182 -4.03 -13.87 -2.45
N GLY A 183 -3.45 -12.87 -3.13
CA GLY A 183 -4.18 -12.00 -4.05
C GLY A 183 -4.81 -12.81 -5.18
N ARG A 184 -4.05 -13.70 -5.82
CA ARG A 184 -4.55 -14.55 -6.92
C ARG A 184 -5.65 -15.49 -6.45
N ALA A 185 -5.49 -16.13 -5.30
CA ALA A 185 -6.52 -17.01 -4.74
C ALA A 185 -7.84 -16.27 -4.48
N ILE A 186 -7.78 -15.02 -3.99
CA ILE A 186 -8.98 -14.19 -3.77
C ILE A 186 -9.58 -13.74 -5.10
N TYR A 187 -8.75 -13.34 -6.07
CA TYR A 187 -9.22 -12.97 -7.40
C TYR A 187 -9.91 -14.15 -8.12
N GLU A 188 -9.34 -15.35 -8.06
CA GLU A 188 -9.96 -16.58 -8.61
C GLU A 188 -11.32 -16.86 -7.95
N TYR A 189 -11.42 -16.71 -6.63
CA TYR A 189 -12.70 -16.83 -5.94
C TYR A 189 -13.71 -15.76 -6.39
N GLU A 190 -13.27 -14.50 -6.54
CA GLU A 190 -14.13 -13.40 -6.98
C GLU A 190 -14.54 -13.51 -8.45
N LEU A 191 -13.78 -14.20 -9.31
CA LEU A 191 -14.18 -14.50 -10.68
C LEU A 191 -15.39 -15.45 -10.74
N GLU A 192 -15.47 -16.41 -9.82
CA GLU A 192 -16.51 -17.44 -9.80
C GLU A 192 -17.70 -17.08 -8.90
N ARG A 193 -17.56 -16.04 -8.08
CA ARG A 193 -18.57 -15.66 -7.09
C ARG A 193 -19.87 -15.20 -7.76
N ASP A 194 -20.98 -15.86 -7.42
CA ASP A 194 -22.31 -15.38 -7.76
C ASP A 194 -22.59 -14.01 -7.09
N ARG A 195 -22.92 -13.00 -7.90
CA ARG A 195 -23.25 -11.65 -7.44
C ARG A 195 -24.70 -11.32 -7.75
N GLU A 196 -25.39 -10.70 -6.79
CA GLU A 196 -26.73 -10.16 -7.02
C GLU A 196 -26.68 -8.92 -7.93
N PHE A 197 -25.59 -8.15 -7.86
CA PHE A 197 -25.36 -6.94 -8.62
C PHE A 197 -23.97 -6.97 -9.26
N ASP A 198 -23.90 -6.59 -10.54
CA ASP A 198 -22.64 -6.27 -11.19
C ASP A 198 -21.98 -5.06 -10.52
N PRO A 199 -20.65 -5.00 -10.46
CA PRO A 199 -19.96 -3.82 -9.96
C PRO A 199 -20.20 -2.59 -10.85
N ASP A 200 -20.42 -1.45 -10.23
CA ASP A 200 -20.53 -0.15 -10.90
C ASP A 200 -19.18 0.58 -10.84
N LEU A 201 -18.42 0.43 -11.93
CA LEU A 201 -17.07 0.97 -12.05
C LEU A 201 -17.04 2.40 -12.63
N SER A 202 -18.20 3.05 -12.81
CA SER A 202 -18.29 4.43 -13.34
C SER A 202 -17.61 5.48 -12.46
N HIS A 203 -17.38 5.17 -11.18
CA HIS A 203 -16.60 6.00 -10.28
C HIS A 203 -15.14 6.19 -10.77
N LEU A 204 -14.63 5.27 -11.59
CA LEU A 204 -13.28 5.33 -12.17
C LEU A 204 -13.17 6.30 -13.34
N ASP A 205 -14.28 6.65 -14.02
CA ASP A 205 -14.30 7.65 -15.10
C ASP A 205 -13.79 9.03 -14.62
N ARG A 206 -13.88 9.27 -13.30
CA ARG A 206 -13.38 10.49 -12.66
C ARG A 206 -11.85 10.61 -12.72
N ILE A 207 -11.13 9.50 -12.97
CA ILE A 207 -9.67 9.44 -12.97
C ILE A 207 -9.10 9.82 -14.35
N GLU A 208 -9.79 9.49 -15.44
CA GLU A 208 -9.29 9.63 -16.82
C GLU A 208 -9.57 10.99 -17.49
N SER A 209 -10.32 11.89 -16.82
CA SER A 209 -10.69 13.21 -17.37
C SER A 209 -9.64 14.30 -17.22
#